data_AF-A0A402BQ51-F1
#
_entry.id   AF-A0A402BQ51-F1
#
_cell.length_a   1.000
_cell.length_b   1.000
_cell.length_c   1.000
_cell.angle_alpha   90.00
_cell.angle_beta   90.00
_cell.angle_gamma   90.00
#
_symmetry.space_group_name_H-M   'P 1'
#
loop_
_entity.id
_entity.type
_entity.pdbx_description
1 polymer ?
#
loop_
_entity_poly.entity_id
_entity_poly.type
_entity_poly.pdbx_seq_one_letter_code
_entity_poly.pdbx_strand_id
1 'polypeptide(L)'
;MKTVGIIAEYNPFHNGHQWQINQARKLSGSDYIICVMSGNFVQRGELAIFDKWKRAEMAVLGGADLILELPVVFSVRSAQYFAAGGVRLLNALGNVSHLCFGTEHPDLNILKRIASAIDDKKTLDTLHSNLQLGQTYAAALSNAIHASHNIPFNILNEPNNILAVEYLRSINKYRATLTPIAVPRRESHYHDTIISGTFASATAVRKSLLSHASTSVQKAIPPSSYDIIEQLITTNRGPASAAKLENIILAKLRTANLIDLEQLPDVSEGLHYKLQKSALNASSVQELLTMVKSKRYTNTRLQRILIHTLLGISQNVLNEFDQTGPLYARVLAFNDRGRAILKEFNKNSALPIITKTTQFLSSISRNTANLNAMQKMLSYDTVATDVYALSLPGSPWTRGGWDFRTSPYYEG
;
A
#
# COMPACT_ATOMS: atom_id res chain seq x y z
N MET A 1 -15.48 23.85 3.35
CA MET A 1 -15.17 22.51 3.90
C MET A 1 -13.72 22.18 3.58
N LYS A 2 -12.89 21.95 4.59
CA LYS A 2 -11.50 21.51 4.37
C LYS A 2 -11.42 20.01 4.62
N THR A 3 -10.69 19.32 3.75
CA THR A 3 -10.53 17.87 3.79
C THR A 3 -9.07 17.52 3.52
N VAL A 4 -8.50 16.68 4.37
CA VAL A 4 -7.13 16.18 4.21
C VAL A 4 -7.19 14.72 3.80
N GLY A 5 -6.50 14.38 2.71
CA GLY A 5 -6.20 13.02 2.34
C GLY A 5 -4.92 12.51 3.02
N ILE A 6 -4.90 11.24 3.37
CA ILE A 6 -3.71 10.48 3.78
C ILE A 6 -3.70 9.20 2.93
N ILE A 7 -2.55 8.80 2.41
CA ILE A 7 -2.40 7.51 1.70
C ILE A 7 -1.59 6.59 2.61
N ALA A 8 -2.13 5.40 2.94
CA ALA A 8 -1.60 4.58 4.03
C ALA A 8 -1.72 3.07 3.81
N GLU A 9 -1.07 2.32 4.70
CA GLU A 9 -1.19 0.86 4.80
C GLU A 9 -1.76 0.42 6.16
N TYR A 10 -1.43 1.14 7.23
CA TYR A 10 -1.83 0.85 8.61
C TYR A 10 -1.62 -0.63 9.00
N ASN A 11 -0.37 -1.11 8.90
CA ASN A 11 -0.03 -2.54 9.02
C ASN A 11 0.80 -2.89 10.29
N PRO A 12 0.22 -2.89 11.52
CA PRO A 12 -1.13 -2.46 11.90
C PRO A 12 -1.24 -0.93 12.12
N PHE A 13 -2.42 -0.44 12.48
CA PHE A 13 -2.58 0.94 12.98
C PHE A 13 -1.86 1.08 14.34
N HIS A 14 -1.13 2.18 14.54
CA HIS A 14 -0.24 2.36 15.70
C HIS A 14 -0.13 3.84 16.08
N ASN A 15 0.54 4.15 17.19
CA ASN A 15 0.58 5.51 17.75
C ASN A 15 1.19 6.55 16.80
N GLY A 16 2.17 6.17 15.98
CA GLY A 16 2.69 7.02 14.91
C GLY A 16 1.62 7.47 13.89
N HIS A 17 0.71 6.58 13.50
CA HIS A 17 -0.39 6.88 12.58
C HIS A 17 -1.42 7.80 13.21
N GLN A 18 -1.85 7.52 14.45
CA GLN A 18 -2.76 8.39 15.19
C GLN A 18 -2.17 9.79 15.36
N TRP A 19 -0.87 9.87 15.67
CA TRP A 19 -0.17 11.13 15.77
C TRP A 19 -0.14 11.89 14.44
N GLN A 20 0.13 11.23 13.31
CA GLN A 20 0.07 11.84 11.98
C GLN A 20 -1.32 12.40 11.66
N ILE A 21 -2.39 11.64 11.93
CA ILE A 21 -3.79 12.10 11.75
C ILE A 21 -4.05 13.36 12.57
N ASN A 22 -3.61 13.37 13.84
CA ASN A 22 -3.77 14.52 14.72
C ASN A 22 -2.98 15.75 14.21
N GLN A 23 -1.75 15.56 13.72
CA GLN A 23 -0.98 16.64 13.09
C GLN A 23 -1.63 17.12 11.79
N ALA A 24 -2.13 16.21 10.96
CA ALA A 24 -2.82 16.54 9.71
C ALA A 24 -3.99 17.48 9.98
N ARG A 25 -4.83 17.15 10.98
CA ARG A 25 -5.95 17.97 11.41
C ARG A 25 -5.49 19.33 11.94
N LYS A 26 -4.50 19.34 12.84
CA LYS A 26 -3.95 20.56 13.45
C LYS A 26 -3.36 21.53 12.42
N LEU A 27 -2.53 21.03 11.49
CA LEU A 27 -1.79 21.86 10.53
C LEU A 27 -2.68 22.41 9.41
N SER A 28 -3.76 21.69 9.05
CA SER A 28 -4.68 22.11 7.98
C SER A 28 -5.88 22.94 8.48
N GLY A 29 -6.23 22.79 9.77
CA GLY A 29 -7.53 23.23 10.28
C GLY A 29 -8.69 22.51 9.61
N SER A 30 -8.51 21.24 9.24
CA SER A 30 -9.48 20.46 8.47
C SER A 30 -10.56 19.83 9.34
N ASP A 31 -11.78 19.84 8.81
CA ASP A 31 -12.96 19.23 9.43
C ASP A 31 -12.95 17.70 9.21
N TYR A 32 -12.38 17.25 8.09
CA TYR A 32 -12.42 15.85 7.64
C TYR A 32 -11.02 15.30 7.37
N ILE A 33 -10.78 14.06 7.80
CA ILE A 33 -9.59 13.25 7.50
C ILE A 33 -10.03 12.01 6.72
N ILE A 34 -9.54 11.88 5.49
CA ILE A 34 -9.82 10.74 4.63
C ILE A 34 -8.54 9.96 4.42
N CYS A 35 -8.60 8.64 4.59
CA CYS A 35 -7.48 7.78 4.29
C CYS A 35 -7.77 6.89 3.08
N VAL A 36 -6.86 6.89 2.11
CA VAL A 36 -6.80 5.90 1.04
C VAL A 36 -5.83 4.81 1.48
N MET A 37 -6.37 3.66 1.86
CA MET A 37 -5.64 2.60 2.53
C MET A 37 -5.47 1.39 1.62
N SER A 38 -4.26 0.82 1.58
CA SER A 38 -4.04 -0.48 0.93
C SER A 38 -5.06 -1.52 1.42
N GLY A 39 -5.55 -2.33 0.48
CA GLY A 39 -6.29 -3.55 0.78
C GLY A 39 -5.43 -4.59 1.50
N ASN A 40 -5.71 -5.87 1.30
CA ASN A 40 -5.09 -6.95 2.07
C ASN A 40 -3.61 -7.24 1.73
N PHE A 41 -3.11 -6.66 0.65
CA PHE A 41 -1.69 -6.67 0.28
C PHE A 41 -1.18 -5.24 0.17
N VAL A 42 0.02 -5.01 0.69
CA VAL A 42 0.61 -3.68 0.87
C VAL A 42 1.77 -3.41 -0.12
N GLN A 43 2.24 -2.17 -0.20
CA GLN A 43 3.19 -1.65 -1.18
C GLN A 43 4.50 -2.43 -1.26
N ARG A 44 4.94 -2.97 -0.12
CA ARG A 44 6.17 -3.74 -0.01
C ARG A 44 6.07 -5.16 -0.56
N GLY A 45 4.89 -5.58 -1.05
CA GLY A 45 4.65 -6.97 -1.46
C GLY A 45 4.43 -7.90 -0.27
N GLU A 46 3.96 -7.36 0.86
CA GLU A 46 3.66 -8.11 2.08
C GLU A 46 2.14 -8.25 2.27
N LEU A 47 1.75 -9.23 3.09
CA LEU A 47 0.40 -9.30 3.63
C LEU A 47 0.19 -8.18 4.66
N ALA A 48 -1.02 -7.64 4.70
CA ALA A 48 -1.46 -6.94 5.91
C ALA A 48 -1.55 -7.95 7.07
N ILE A 49 -1.16 -7.58 8.28
CA ILE A 49 -1.22 -8.47 9.45
C ILE A 49 -2.66 -8.74 9.91
N PHE A 50 -3.57 -7.80 9.60
CA PHE A 50 -5.01 -7.91 9.81
C PHE A 50 -5.76 -7.46 8.55
N ASP A 51 -6.98 -7.97 8.38
CA ASP A 51 -7.77 -7.67 7.19
C ASP A 51 -8.10 -6.17 7.07
N LYS A 52 -8.36 -5.73 5.84
CA LYS A 52 -8.61 -4.34 5.51
C LYS A 52 -9.78 -3.70 6.26
N TRP A 53 -10.81 -4.46 6.63
CA TRP A 53 -11.93 -3.91 7.38
C TRP A 53 -11.52 -3.60 8.81
N LYS A 54 -10.79 -4.53 9.45
CA LYS A 54 -10.33 -4.32 10.83
C LYS A 54 -9.25 -3.25 10.95
N ARG A 55 -8.35 -3.12 9.97
CA ARG A 55 -7.44 -1.97 9.91
C ARG A 55 -8.18 -0.64 9.68
N ALA A 56 -9.24 -0.65 8.86
CA ALA A 56 -10.05 0.54 8.64
C ALA A 56 -10.83 0.96 9.91
N GLU A 57 -11.38 -0.01 10.65
CA GLU A 57 -12.01 0.20 11.96
C GLU A 57 -11.02 0.81 12.96
N MET A 58 -9.82 0.23 13.10
CA MET A 58 -8.76 0.80 13.94
C MET A 58 -8.41 2.24 13.56
N ALA A 59 -8.36 2.56 12.27
CA ALA A 59 -8.03 3.90 11.79
C ALA A 59 -9.15 4.92 12.07
N VAL A 60 -10.43 4.52 11.97
CA VAL A 60 -11.57 5.39 12.31
C VAL A 60 -11.58 5.69 13.81
N LEU A 61 -11.42 4.67 14.65
CA LEU A 61 -11.27 4.84 16.10
C LEU A 61 -9.99 5.64 16.46
N GLY A 62 -9.01 5.64 15.56
CA GLY A 62 -7.79 6.43 15.62
C GLY A 62 -7.93 7.89 15.18
N GLY A 63 -9.12 8.34 14.75
CA GLY A 63 -9.42 9.73 14.41
C GLY A 63 -9.52 10.04 12.91
N ALA A 64 -9.41 9.04 12.04
CA ALA A 64 -9.80 9.19 10.64
C ALA A 64 -11.33 9.20 10.51
N ASP A 65 -11.85 9.94 9.53
CA ASP A 65 -13.31 10.07 9.35
C ASP A 65 -13.85 9.12 8.27
N LEU A 66 -13.07 8.85 7.23
CA LEU A 66 -13.45 7.95 6.13
C LEU A 66 -12.23 7.17 5.64
N ILE A 67 -12.38 5.86 5.49
CA ILE A 67 -11.37 4.97 4.91
C ILE A 67 -11.87 4.43 3.58
N LEU A 68 -11.07 4.66 2.53
CA LEU A 68 -11.28 4.14 1.19
C LEU A 68 -10.20 3.09 0.86
N GLU A 69 -10.57 2.03 0.15
CA GLU A 69 -9.60 1.05 -0.36
C GLU A 69 -8.83 1.64 -1.55
N LEU A 70 -7.50 1.52 -1.52
CA LEU A 70 -6.64 1.66 -2.69
C LEU A 70 -6.67 0.33 -3.46
N PRO A 71 -7.12 0.31 -4.73
CA PRO A 71 -7.18 -0.92 -5.51
C PRO A 71 -5.83 -1.63 -5.58
N VAL A 72 -5.83 -2.96 -5.56
CA VAL A 72 -4.63 -3.80 -5.46
C VAL A 72 -3.67 -3.61 -6.64
N VAL A 73 -4.22 -3.24 -7.80
CA VAL A 73 -3.46 -2.88 -9.01
C VAL A 73 -2.61 -1.61 -8.83
N PHE A 74 -2.85 -0.82 -7.78
CA PHE A 74 -2.00 0.30 -7.37
C PHE A 74 -1.32 0.05 -6.02
N SER A 75 -1.95 -0.70 -5.10
CA SER A 75 -1.42 -0.87 -3.75
C SER A 75 -0.15 -1.71 -3.71
N VAL A 76 0.00 -2.73 -4.57
CA VAL A 76 1.17 -3.64 -4.58
C VAL A 76 2.17 -3.23 -5.66
N ARG A 77 2.65 -1.98 -5.65
CA ARG A 77 3.57 -1.46 -6.68
C ARG A 77 4.67 -0.59 -6.08
N SER A 78 5.60 -0.12 -6.91
CA SER A 78 6.62 0.85 -6.47
C SER A 78 5.97 2.13 -5.91
N ALA A 79 6.75 2.94 -5.18
CA ALA A 79 6.26 4.17 -4.55
C ALA A 79 5.58 5.12 -5.56
N GLN A 80 6.08 5.16 -6.79
CA GLN A 80 5.53 5.96 -7.89
C GLN A 80 4.08 5.60 -8.20
N TYR A 81 3.78 4.32 -8.44
CA TYR A 81 2.42 3.89 -8.79
C TYR A 81 1.48 3.90 -7.59
N PHE A 82 2.00 3.61 -6.40
CA PHE A 82 1.27 3.72 -5.14
C PHE A 82 0.81 5.17 -4.89
N ALA A 83 1.74 6.12 -5.04
CA ALA A 83 1.45 7.55 -4.92
C ALA A 83 0.48 8.02 -6.00
N ALA A 84 0.71 7.64 -7.26
CA ALA A 84 -0.15 8.02 -8.37
C ALA A 84 -1.59 7.52 -8.17
N GLY A 85 -1.77 6.25 -7.78
CA GLY A 85 -3.08 5.67 -7.50
C GLY A 85 -3.81 6.40 -6.38
N GLY A 86 -3.14 6.63 -5.24
CA GLY A 86 -3.75 7.32 -4.10
C GLY A 86 -4.08 8.79 -4.38
N VAL A 87 -3.17 9.53 -5.04
CA VAL A 87 -3.41 10.95 -5.39
C VAL A 87 -4.53 11.09 -6.42
N ARG A 88 -4.58 10.20 -7.43
CA ARG A 88 -5.67 10.20 -8.42
C ARG A 88 -7.01 9.85 -7.79
N LEU A 89 -7.05 8.91 -6.85
CA LEU A 89 -8.27 8.58 -6.11
C LEU A 89 -8.77 9.79 -5.33
N LEU A 90 -7.89 10.43 -4.53
CA LEU A 90 -8.23 11.63 -3.76
C LEU A 90 -8.67 12.80 -4.67
N ASN A 91 -8.01 12.97 -5.80
CA ASN A 91 -8.37 13.98 -6.79
C ASN A 91 -9.79 13.75 -7.34
N ALA A 92 -10.13 12.51 -7.68
CA ALA A 92 -11.40 12.19 -8.29
C ALA A 92 -12.61 12.34 -7.35
N LEU A 93 -12.38 12.44 -6.04
CA LEU A 93 -13.39 12.81 -5.04
C LEU A 93 -13.76 14.32 -5.07
N GLY A 94 -12.93 15.16 -5.72
CA GLY A 94 -13.19 16.60 -5.92
C GLY A 94 -12.86 17.50 -4.72
N ASN A 95 -13.34 17.16 -3.51
CA ASN A 95 -13.28 18.05 -2.35
C ASN A 95 -12.11 17.79 -1.37
N VAL A 96 -10.99 17.25 -1.86
CA VAL A 96 -9.76 17.06 -1.07
C VAL A 96 -8.80 18.22 -1.33
N SER A 97 -8.49 19.00 -0.29
CA SER A 97 -7.67 20.21 -0.42
C SER A 97 -6.21 20.01 -0.04
N HIS A 98 -5.93 19.03 0.82
CA HIS A 98 -4.57 18.76 1.30
C HIS A 98 -4.23 17.27 1.21
N LEU A 99 -2.95 16.97 1.05
CA LEU A 99 -2.40 15.61 1.23
C LEU A 99 -1.37 15.64 2.35
N CYS A 100 -1.61 14.86 3.40
CA CYS A 100 -0.67 14.69 4.50
C CYS A 100 0.13 13.39 4.35
N PHE A 101 1.45 13.49 4.50
CA PHE A 101 2.36 12.35 4.49
C PHE A 101 3.50 12.52 5.52
N GLY A 102 3.99 11.39 6.03
CA GLY A 102 5.15 11.36 6.92
C GLY A 102 6.46 11.46 6.14
N THR A 103 7.48 12.08 6.73
CA THR A 103 8.83 12.18 6.14
C THR A 103 9.89 12.18 7.23
N GLU A 104 11.07 11.65 6.92
CA GLU A 104 12.27 11.80 7.76
C GLU A 104 12.91 13.17 7.58
N HIS A 105 12.83 13.76 6.39
CA HIS A 105 13.42 15.06 6.10
C HIS A 105 12.47 16.21 6.49
N PRO A 106 12.90 17.17 7.34
CA PRO A 106 12.00 18.22 7.84
C PRO A 106 11.66 19.29 6.79
N ASP A 107 12.52 19.48 5.79
CA ASP A 107 12.33 20.54 4.78
C ASP A 107 11.55 20.05 3.55
N LEU A 108 10.28 20.47 3.46
CA LEU A 108 9.40 20.21 2.33
C LEU A 108 9.88 20.88 1.03
N ASN A 109 10.57 22.02 1.09
CA ASN A 109 11.06 22.71 -0.11
C ASN A 109 12.16 21.91 -0.80
N ILE A 110 13.04 21.26 -0.03
CA ILE A 110 14.05 20.36 -0.59
C ILE A 110 13.38 19.15 -1.27
N LEU A 111 12.35 18.56 -0.65
CA LEU A 111 11.60 17.45 -1.26
C LEU A 111 10.88 17.88 -2.54
N LYS A 112 10.32 19.10 -2.59
CA LYS A 112 9.74 19.67 -3.82
C LYS A 112 10.78 19.86 -4.92
N ARG A 113 11.96 20.40 -4.58
CA ARG A 113 13.08 20.53 -5.53
C ARG A 113 13.51 19.18 -6.08
N ILE A 114 13.61 18.17 -5.23
CA ILE A 114 13.89 16.79 -5.65
C ILE A 114 12.81 16.29 -6.61
N ALA A 115 11.53 16.43 -6.26
CA ALA A 115 10.42 15.99 -7.10
C ALA A 115 10.46 16.63 -8.50
N SER A 116 10.78 17.92 -8.60
CA SER A 116 10.97 18.61 -9.87
C SER A 116 12.23 18.17 -10.62
N ALA A 117 13.32 17.90 -9.90
CA ALA A 117 14.61 17.49 -10.48
C ALA A 117 14.55 16.09 -11.13
N ILE A 118 13.72 15.18 -10.61
CA ILE A 118 13.61 13.81 -11.15
C ILE A 118 13.10 13.80 -12.58
N ASP A 119 12.19 14.73 -12.91
CA ASP A 119 11.59 14.81 -14.23
C ASP A 119 12.46 15.60 -15.23
N ASP A 120 13.62 16.13 -14.80
CA ASP A 120 14.60 16.76 -15.68
C ASP A 120 15.29 15.71 -16.60
N LYS A 121 15.43 16.06 -17.88
CA LYS A 121 15.98 15.15 -18.90
C LYS A 121 17.40 14.68 -18.55
N LYS A 122 18.26 15.57 -18.06
CA LYS A 122 19.65 15.22 -17.72
C LYS A 122 19.68 14.28 -16.51
N THR A 123 18.80 14.50 -15.53
CA THR A 123 18.62 13.60 -14.39
C THR A 123 18.16 12.22 -14.84
N LEU A 124 17.17 12.13 -15.74
CA LEU A 124 16.68 10.85 -16.27
C LEU A 124 17.74 10.08 -17.06
N ASP A 125 18.49 10.76 -17.93
CA ASP A 125 19.57 10.14 -18.71
C ASP A 125 20.67 9.57 -17.80
N THR A 126 21.01 10.32 -16.74
CA THR A 126 21.99 9.88 -15.72
C THR A 126 21.46 8.71 -14.89
N LEU A 127 20.18 8.77 -14.48
CA LEU A 127 19.50 7.70 -13.76
C LEU A 127 19.51 6.40 -14.56
N HIS A 128 19.12 6.46 -15.84
CA HIS A 128 19.13 5.30 -16.73
C HIS A 128 20.53 4.70 -16.85
N SER A 129 21.55 5.54 -17.05
CA SER A 129 22.95 5.10 -17.11
C SER A 129 23.37 4.39 -15.81
N ASN A 130 23.04 4.96 -14.64
CA ASN A 130 23.35 4.37 -13.34
C ASN A 130 22.64 3.03 -13.10
N LEU A 131 21.39 2.89 -13.54
CA LEU A 131 20.63 1.63 -13.45
C LEU A 131 21.24 0.55 -14.33
N GLN A 132 21.74 0.89 -15.52
CA GLN A 132 22.45 -0.07 -16.38
C GLN A 132 23.75 -0.58 -15.73
N LEU A 133 24.42 0.27 -14.95
CA LEU A 133 25.57 -0.10 -14.10
C LEU A 133 25.19 -0.98 -12.89
N GLY A 134 23.91 -1.34 -12.73
CA GLY A 134 23.44 -2.24 -11.68
C GLY A 134 23.27 -1.60 -10.30
N GLN A 135 23.25 -0.26 -10.22
CA GLN A 135 22.90 0.44 -9.00
C GLN A 135 21.42 0.21 -8.63
N THR A 136 21.10 0.26 -7.34
CA THR A 136 19.69 0.28 -6.91
C THR A 136 19.04 1.58 -7.36
N TYR A 137 17.71 1.57 -7.55
CA TYR A 137 16.99 2.78 -7.95
C TYR A 137 17.25 3.97 -7.03
N ALA A 138 17.21 3.78 -5.70
CA ALA A 138 17.49 4.85 -4.74
C ALA A 138 18.90 5.42 -4.90
N ALA A 139 19.92 4.57 -5.02
CA ALA A 139 21.31 5.01 -5.22
C ALA A 139 21.49 5.71 -6.59
N ALA A 140 20.93 5.13 -7.65
CA ALA A 140 20.99 5.67 -9.00
C ALA A 140 20.34 7.06 -9.09
N LEU A 141 19.19 7.23 -8.43
CA LEU A 141 18.45 8.48 -8.36
C LEU A 141 19.17 9.53 -7.52
N SER A 142 19.65 9.17 -6.33
CA SER A 142 20.46 10.06 -5.49
C SER A 142 21.68 10.60 -6.25
N ASN A 143 22.40 9.73 -6.96
CA ASN A 143 23.56 10.11 -7.75
C ASN A 143 23.19 11.05 -8.91
N ALA A 144 22.11 10.76 -9.63
CA ALA A 144 21.65 11.57 -10.76
C ALA A 144 21.22 12.98 -10.34
N ILE A 145 20.46 13.08 -9.24
CA ILE A 145 19.99 14.36 -8.71
C ILE A 145 21.16 15.16 -8.15
N HIS A 146 22.09 14.51 -7.44
CA HIS A 146 23.26 15.18 -6.89
C HIS A 146 24.09 15.82 -8.01
N ALA A 147 24.38 15.05 -9.07
CA ALA A 147 25.17 15.52 -10.21
C ALA A 147 24.50 16.68 -10.98
N SER A 148 23.18 16.70 -11.06
CA SER A 148 22.44 17.69 -11.87
C SER A 148 21.99 18.93 -11.08
N HIS A 149 21.77 18.80 -9.77
CA HIS A 149 21.12 19.84 -8.95
C HIS A 149 21.80 20.14 -7.61
N ASN A 150 22.95 19.51 -7.31
CA ASN A 150 23.71 19.69 -6.08
C ASN A 150 22.88 19.47 -4.80
N ILE A 151 21.98 18.48 -4.82
CA ILE A 151 21.17 18.08 -3.65
C ILE A 151 21.92 16.97 -2.90
N PRO A 152 21.91 16.92 -1.56
CA PRO A 152 22.59 15.88 -0.79
C PRO A 152 22.13 14.45 -1.14
N PHE A 153 23.08 13.53 -1.31
CA PHE A 153 22.83 12.15 -1.76
C PHE A 153 22.02 11.30 -0.77
N ASN A 154 22.01 11.67 0.51
CA ASN A 154 21.47 10.85 1.60
C ASN A 154 19.96 11.03 1.82
N ILE A 155 19.33 12.06 1.23
CA ILE A 155 17.91 12.38 1.49
C ILE A 155 17.00 11.24 1.01
N LEU A 156 17.31 10.62 -0.12
CA LEU A 156 16.51 9.53 -0.70
C LEU A 156 16.90 8.13 -0.21
N ASN A 157 17.77 8.03 0.80
CA ASN A 157 18.07 6.74 1.42
C ASN A 157 16.92 6.24 2.30
N GLU A 158 16.08 7.14 2.77
CA GLU A 158 14.96 6.83 3.65
C GLU A 158 13.67 6.57 2.86
N PRO A 159 12.90 5.53 3.22
CA PRO A 159 11.75 5.09 2.43
C PRO A 159 10.60 6.10 2.42
N ASN A 160 10.37 6.87 3.50
CA ASN A 160 9.27 7.84 3.51
C ASN A 160 9.64 9.12 2.77
N ASN A 161 10.93 9.49 2.68
CA ASN A 161 11.38 10.54 1.78
C ASN A 161 11.16 10.18 0.30
N ILE A 162 11.46 8.94 -0.12
CA ILE A 162 11.15 8.46 -1.48
C ILE A 162 9.65 8.59 -1.73
N LEU A 163 8.82 8.12 -0.79
CA LEU A 163 7.37 8.15 -0.93
C LEU A 163 6.80 9.58 -0.96
N ALA A 164 7.33 10.48 -0.11
CA ALA A 164 6.99 11.90 -0.10
C ALA A 164 7.29 12.57 -1.45
N VAL A 165 8.44 12.28 -2.03
CA VAL A 165 8.81 12.78 -3.36
C VAL A 165 7.86 12.26 -4.44
N GLU A 166 7.48 10.98 -4.41
CA GLU A 166 6.51 10.42 -5.36
C GLU A 166 5.10 11.00 -5.18
N TYR A 167 4.69 11.34 -3.95
CA TYR A 167 3.47 12.11 -3.72
C TYR A 167 3.55 13.50 -4.34
N LEU A 168 4.66 14.22 -4.17
CA LEU A 168 4.84 15.55 -4.75
C LEU A 168 4.84 15.51 -6.29
N ARG A 169 5.50 14.51 -6.89
CA ARG A 169 5.43 14.27 -8.35
C ARG A 169 4.00 13.97 -8.80
N SER A 170 3.30 13.12 -8.05
CA SER A 170 1.90 12.77 -8.35
C SER A 170 0.96 13.96 -8.20
N ILE A 171 1.16 14.82 -7.19
CA ILE A 171 0.44 16.09 -7.02
C ILE A 171 0.66 16.97 -8.25
N ASN A 172 1.92 17.21 -8.64
CA ASN A 172 2.23 18.06 -9.79
C ASN A 172 1.58 17.55 -11.08
N LYS A 173 1.57 16.22 -11.29
CA LYS A 173 1.04 15.60 -12.50
C LYS A 173 -0.49 15.54 -12.54
N TYR A 174 -1.13 15.19 -11.43
CA TYR A 174 -2.56 14.83 -11.43
C TYR A 174 -3.45 15.84 -10.71
N ARG A 175 -2.91 16.63 -9.77
CA ARG A 175 -3.70 17.57 -8.98
C ARG A 175 -2.84 18.67 -8.34
N ALA A 176 -2.35 19.61 -9.15
CA ALA A 176 -1.44 20.68 -8.70
C ALA A 176 -2.02 21.60 -7.60
N THR A 177 -3.34 21.63 -7.42
CA THR A 177 -3.99 22.41 -6.34
C THR A 177 -4.00 21.68 -4.99
N LEU A 178 -3.62 20.41 -4.92
CA LEU A 178 -3.56 19.66 -3.66
C LEU A 178 -2.38 20.16 -2.84
N THR A 179 -2.64 20.70 -1.66
CA THR A 179 -1.60 21.29 -0.82
C THR A 179 -0.89 20.20 -0.01
N PRO A 180 0.43 19.97 -0.20
CA PRO A 180 1.15 18.96 0.56
C PRO A 180 1.41 19.42 2.00
N ILE A 181 1.19 18.52 2.95
CA ILE A 181 1.52 18.67 4.37
C ILE A 181 2.52 17.57 4.73
N ALA A 182 3.79 17.95 4.92
CA ALA A 182 4.82 17.05 5.40
C ALA A 182 4.83 17.05 6.93
N VAL A 183 4.79 15.86 7.53
CA VAL A 183 4.83 15.68 8.98
C VAL A 183 6.09 14.89 9.36
N PRO A 184 6.98 15.41 10.22
CA PRO A 184 8.18 14.69 10.65
C PRO A 184 7.82 13.40 11.39
N ARG A 185 8.46 12.26 11.09
CA ARG A 185 8.20 11.02 11.85
C ARG A 185 8.70 11.16 13.30
N ARG A 186 7.94 10.58 14.24
CA ARG A 186 8.33 10.40 15.65
C ARG A 186 8.75 8.98 15.99
N GLU A 187 8.71 8.07 15.03
CA GLU A 187 9.08 6.67 15.24
C GLU A 187 10.57 6.48 15.46
N SER A 188 10.92 5.44 16.22
CA SER A 188 12.27 4.89 16.24
C SER A 188 12.70 4.48 14.82
N HIS A 189 14.00 4.32 14.56
CA HIS A 189 14.52 4.15 13.20
C HIS A 189 13.76 3.02 12.46
N TYR A 190 13.53 3.19 11.16
CA TYR A 190 12.71 2.29 10.33
C TYR A 190 13.12 0.79 10.42
N HIS A 191 14.37 0.52 10.81
CA HIS A 191 14.96 -0.81 10.98
C HIS A 191 14.89 -1.38 12.41
N ASP A 192 14.38 -0.63 13.37
CA ASP A 192 14.22 -1.12 14.73
C ASP A 192 13.16 -2.21 14.73
N THR A 193 13.57 -3.42 15.14
CA THR A 193 12.69 -4.60 15.24
C THR A 193 12.19 -4.83 16.66
N ILE A 194 12.49 -3.90 17.58
CA ILE A 194 12.19 -3.99 19.01
C ILE A 194 11.34 -2.79 19.39
N ILE A 195 10.29 -3.03 20.18
CA ILE A 195 9.45 -1.97 20.73
C ILE A 195 10.16 -1.37 21.94
N SER A 196 10.79 -0.22 21.74
CA SER A 196 11.54 0.51 22.78
C SER A 196 10.72 1.64 23.44
N GLY A 197 9.57 2.02 22.86
CA GLY A 197 8.75 3.11 23.39
C GLY A 197 7.42 3.27 22.67
N THR A 198 6.80 4.44 22.85
CA THR A 198 5.45 4.75 22.34
C THR A 198 5.36 4.80 20.82
N PHE A 199 6.44 5.21 20.15
CA PHE A 199 6.51 5.33 18.70
C PHE A 199 7.46 4.27 18.14
N ALA A 200 7.01 3.02 18.12
CA ALA A 200 7.74 1.93 17.47
C ALA A 200 7.38 1.81 15.99
N SER A 201 8.29 1.25 15.19
CA SER A 201 8.02 0.96 13.78
C SER A 201 6.90 -0.08 13.61
N ALA A 202 6.14 0.02 12.53
CA ALA A 202 5.14 -0.99 12.17
C ALA A 202 5.76 -2.41 12.08
N THR A 203 7.01 -2.52 11.63
CA THR A 203 7.75 -3.78 11.55
C THR A 203 8.02 -4.39 12.93
N ALA A 204 8.43 -3.59 13.91
CA ALA A 204 8.61 -4.05 15.30
C ALA A 204 7.29 -4.57 15.89
N VAL A 205 6.19 -3.83 15.67
CA VAL A 205 4.85 -4.24 16.12
C VAL A 205 4.44 -5.57 15.48
N ARG A 206 4.58 -5.72 14.15
CA ARG A 206 4.26 -6.98 13.46
C ARG A 206 5.10 -8.16 13.99
N LYS A 207 6.40 -7.97 14.19
CA LYS A 207 7.29 -9.01 14.72
C LYS A 207 6.84 -9.45 16.11
N SER A 208 6.53 -8.51 16.99
CA SER A 208 6.07 -8.79 18.36
C SER A 208 4.74 -9.54 18.38
N LEU A 209 3.80 -9.17 17.51
CA LEU A 209 2.50 -9.83 17.36
C LEU A 209 2.65 -11.26 16.84
N LEU A 210 3.49 -11.48 15.82
CA LEU A 210 3.73 -12.81 15.25
C LEU A 210 4.48 -13.73 16.22
N SER A 211 5.37 -13.19 17.05
CA SER A 211 6.11 -13.94 18.06
C SER A 211 5.37 -14.14 19.37
N HIS A 212 4.11 -13.70 19.48
CA HIS A 212 3.29 -13.75 20.71
C HIS A 212 3.94 -13.07 21.93
N ALA A 213 4.82 -12.08 21.70
CA ALA A 213 5.40 -11.26 22.76
C ALA A 213 4.46 -10.07 23.03
N SER A 214 3.46 -10.24 23.89
CA SER A 214 2.32 -9.30 23.96
C SER A 214 2.56 -8.02 24.76
N THR A 215 3.39 -8.06 25.81
CA THR A 215 3.43 -6.99 26.82
C THR A 215 4.01 -5.65 26.34
N SER A 216 4.77 -5.64 25.25
CA SER A 216 5.34 -4.41 24.68
C SER A 216 4.43 -3.75 23.63
N VAL A 217 3.56 -4.51 22.96
CA VAL A 217 2.72 -4.01 21.86
C VAL A 217 1.77 -2.92 22.32
N GLN A 218 1.17 -3.08 23.51
CA GLN A 218 0.24 -2.11 24.09
C GLN A 218 0.83 -0.69 24.21
N LYS A 219 2.16 -0.57 24.33
CA LYS A 219 2.84 0.73 24.39
C LYS A 219 2.87 1.45 23.04
N ALA A 220 2.87 0.69 21.93
CA ALA A 220 3.11 1.19 20.59
C ALA A 220 1.83 1.43 19.76
N ILE A 221 0.68 0.96 20.23
CA ILE A 221 -0.60 1.09 19.54
C ILE A 221 -1.66 1.78 20.42
N PRO A 222 -2.68 2.42 19.82
CA PRO A 222 -3.77 3.02 20.58
C PRO A 222 -4.58 1.95 21.34
N PRO A 223 -5.19 2.27 22.49
CA PRO A 223 -6.00 1.33 23.26
C PRO A 223 -7.10 0.66 22.42
N SER A 224 -7.84 1.43 21.62
CA SER A 224 -8.88 0.88 20.72
C SER A 224 -8.34 -0.10 19.70
N SER A 225 -7.11 0.11 19.21
CA SER A 225 -6.45 -0.84 18.30
C SER A 225 -6.00 -2.09 19.04
N TYR A 226 -5.54 -1.95 20.28
CA TYR A 226 -5.16 -3.09 21.13
C TYR A 226 -6.36 -4.01 21.39
N ASP A 227 -7.51 -3.45 21.77
CA ASP A 227 -8.73 -4.22 22.05
C ASP A 227 -9.20 -5.02 20.82
N ILE A 228 -9.19 -4.40 19.63
CA ILE A 228 -9.50 -5.09 18.38
C ILE A 228 -8.48 -6.20 18.12
N ILE A 229 -7.19 -5.93 18.29
CA ILE A 229 -6.14 -6.92 18.04
C ILE A 229 -6.29 -8.14 18.96
N GLU A 230 -6.54 -7.93 20.25
CA GLU A 230 -6.82 -9.02 21.21
C GLU A 230 -8.04 -9.83 20.76
N GLN A 231 -9.12 -9.17 20.33
CA GLN A 231 -10.29 -9.87 19.79
C GLN A 231 -9.93 -10.71 18.56
N LEU A 232 -9.13 -10.18 17.64
CA LEU A 232 -8.75 -10.91 16.41
C LEU A 232 -7.86 -12.11 16.70
N ILE A 233 -6.95 -12.00 17.68
CA ILE A 233 -6.09 -13.10 18.13
C ILE A 233 -6.94 -14.17 18.81
N THR A 234 -7.77 -13.79 19.79
CA THR A 234 -8.60 -14.74 20.55
C THR A 234 -9.63 -15.46 19.68
N THR A 235 -10.12 -14.81 18.62
CA THR A 235 -11.07 -15.41 17.67
C THR A 235 -10.39 -16.12 16.49
N ASN A 236 -9.06 -16.22 16.46
CA ASN A 236 -8.28 -16.82 15.35
C ASN A 236 -8.49 -16.14 13.98
N ARG A 237 -8.88 -14.85 13.96
CA ARG A 237 -9.02 -14.03 12.74
C ARG A 237 -7.72 -13.37 12.31
N GLY A 238 -6.67 -13.43 13.13
CA GLY A 238 -5.33 -12.98 12.82
C GLY A 238 -4.35 -13.34 13.93
N PRO A 239 -3.04 -13.05 13.78
CA PRO A 239 -2.43 -12.38 12.62
C PRO A 239 -2.39 -13.27 11.36
N ALA A 240 -2.43 -12.65 10.19
CA ALA A 240 -2.17 -13.32 8.91
C ALA A 240 -0.71 -13.78 8.81
N SER A 241 -0.48 -14.95 8.22
CA SER A 241 0.86 -15.53 8.07
C SER A 241 1.20 -15.84 6.62
N ALA A 242 2.30 -15.26 6.13
CA ALA A 242 2.82 -15.53 4.79
C ALA A 242 3.21 -17.00 4.60
N ALA A 243 3.62 -17.67 5.67
CA ALA A 243 3.99 -19.09 5.67
C ALA A 243 2.86 -19.99 5.10
N LYS A 244 1.59 -19.61 5.31
CA LYS A 244 0.43 -20.35 4.81
C LYS A 244 0.23 -20.24 3.29
N LEU A 245 0.83 -19.25 2.64
CA LEU A 245 0.71 -19.04 1.20
C LEU A 245 1.95 -19.53 0.43
N GLU A 246 3.02 -19.95 1.11
CA GLU A 246 4.29 -20.30 0.46
C GLU A 246 4.14 -21.44 -0.55
N ASN A 247 3.45 -22.51 -0.16
CA ASN A 247 3.23 -23.65 -1.06
C ASN A 247 2.37 -23.27 -2.27
N ILE A 248 1.42 -22.33 -2.11
CA ILE A 248 0.58 -21.85 -3.21
C ILE A 248 1.44 -21.04 -4.20
N ILE A 249 2.34 -20.18 -3.68
CA ILE A 249 3.27 -19.40 -4.50
C ILE A 249 4.24 -20.32 -5.24
N LEU A 250 4.86 -21.28 -4.55
CA LEU A 250 5.78 -22.23 -5.16
C LEU A 250 5.08 -23.10 -6.21
N ALA A 251 3.87 -23.58 -5.93
CA ALA A 251 3.07 -24.33 -6.90
C ALA A 251 2.81 -23.49 -8.15
N LYS A 252 2.35 -22.24 -8.01
CA LYS A 252 2.12 -21.33 -9.15
C LYS A 252 3.38 -21.06 -9.96
N LEU A 253 4.54 -20.88 -9.33
CA LEU A 253 5.80 -20.67 -10.05
C LEU A 253 6.26 -21.92 -10.81
N ARG A 254 6.04 -23.12 -10.23
CA ARG A 254 6.43 -24.40 -10.84
C ARG A 254 5.52 -24.81 -12.00
N THR A 255 4.27 -24.36 -12.00
CA THR A 255 3.29 -24.66 -13.05
C THR A 255 3.12 -23.54 -14.06
N ALA A 256 3.70 -22.36 -13.83
CA ALA A 256 3.63 -21.25 -14.79
C ALA A 256 4.48 -21.52 -16.03
N ASN A 257 3.96 -21.12 -17.18
CA ASN A 257 4.75 -21.07 -18.40
C ASN A 257 5.71 -19.87 -18.35
N LEU A 258 6.86 -19.98 -19.03
CA LEU A 258 7.86 -18.91 -19.06
C LEU A 258 7.30 -17.59 -19.62
N ILE A 259 6.41 -17.67 -20.61
CA ILE A 259 5.74 -16.51 -21.20
C ILE A 259 4.91 -15.76 -20.13
N ASP A 260 4.18 -16.50 -19.30
CA ASP A 260 3.36 -15.90 -18.24
C ASP A 260 4.24 -15.25 -17.16
N LEU A 261 5.36 -15.89 -16.81
CA LEU A 261 6.33 -15.34 -15.87
C LEU A 261 7.01 -14.07 -16.40
N GLU A 262 7.32 -14.03 -17.70
CA GLU A 262 7.88 -12.86 -18.35
C GLU A 262 6.89 -11.69 -18.38
N GLN A 263 5.59 -11.98 -18.50
CA GLN A 263 4.52 -10.97 -18.46
C GLN A 263 4.19 -10.48 -17.05
N LEU A 264 4.85 -10.96 -16.00
CA LEU A 264 4.64 -10.45 -14.65
C LEU A 264 5.24 -9.05 -14.48
N PRO A 265 4.60 -8.19 -13.66
CA PRO A 265 5.17 -6.89 -13.32
C PRO A 265 6.53 -7.01 -12.67
N ASP A 266 7.40 -6.02 -12.89
CA ASP A 266 8.76 -5.99 -12.34
C ASP A 266 9.67 -7.17 -12.77
N VAL A 267 9.27 -8.00 -13.75
CA VAL A 267 10.13 -9.04 -14.33
C VAL A 267 10.81 -8.52 -15.59
N SER A 268 12.14 -8.50 -15.60
CA SER A 268 12.95 -8.05 -16.73
C SER A 268 14.26 -8.84 -16.80
N GLU A 269 14.99 -8.74 -17.91
CA GLU A 269 16.38 -9.20 -18.03
C GLU A 269 16.59 -10.68 -17.63
N GLY A 270 15.71 -11.57 -18.10
CA GLY A 270 15.81 -13.01 -17.83
C GLY A 270 15.48 -13.42 -16.40
N LEU A 271 14.92 -12.51 -15.56
CA LEU A 271 14.51 -12.85 -14.19
C LEU A 271 13.47 -13.99 -14.16
N HIS A 272 12.63 -14.13 -15.20
CA HIS A 272 11.69 -15.25 -15.33
C HIS A 272 12.40 -16.62 -15.35
N TYR A 273 13.54 -16.76 -16.04
CA TYR A 273 14.34 -17.99 -16.03
C TYR A 273 14.91 -18.28 -14.64
N LYS A 274 15.40 -17.24 -13.95
CA LYS A 274 15.93 -17.39 -12.59
C LYS A 274 14.85 -17.80 -11.61
N LEU A 275 13.67 -17.17 -11.67
CA LEU A 275 12.51 -17.51 -10.84
C LEU A 275 12.08 -18.96 -11.05
N GLN A 276 11.92 -19.40 -12.30
CA GLN A 276 11.52 -20.76 -12.62
C GLN A 276 12.54 -21.78 -12.10
N LYS A 277 13.83 -21.57 -12.39
CA LYS A 277 14.92 -22.46 -11.93
C LYS A 277 15.01 -22.50 -10.41
N SER A 278 14.93 -21.35 -9.74
CA SER A 278 14.99 -21.31 -8.27
C SER A 278 13.75 -21.93 -7.61
N ALA A 279 12.56 -21.80 -8.21
CA ALA A 279 11.34 -22.40 -7.68
C ALA A 279 11.38 -23.94 -7.65
N LEU A 280 12.11 -24.58 -8.57
CA LEU A 280 12.34 -26.03 -8.56
C LEU A 280 13.23 -26.49 -7.41
N ASN A 281 14.12 -25.62 -6.91
CA ASN A 281 15.12 -25.96 -5.90
C ASN A 281 14.77 -25.44 -4.49
N ALA A 282 13.89 -24.45 -4.39
CA ALA A 282 13.47 -23.88 -3.11
C ALA A 282 12.37 -24.73 -2.46
N SER A 283 12.47 -24.92 -1.14
CA SER A 283 11.46 -25.56 -0.29
C SER A 283 10.58 -24.56 0.48
N SER A 284 10.99 -23.28 0.51
CA SER A 284 10.25 -22.17 1.11
C SER A 284 10.34 -20.90 0.26
N VAL A 285 9.45 -19.94 0.49
CA VAL A 285 9.55 -18.61 -0.17
C VAL A 285 10.83 -17.88 0.26
N GLN A 286 11.26 -18.05 1.51
CA GLN A 286 12.50 -17.45 2.00
C GLN A 286 13.74 -17.99 1.27
N GLU A 287 13.80 -19.30 1.02
CA GLU A 287 14.87 -19.91 0.20
C GLU A 287 14.83 -19.40 -1.24
N LEU A 288 13.64 -19.36 -1.85
CA LEU A 288 13.45 -18.82 -3.19
C LEU A 288 13.99 -17.39 -3.30
N LEU A 289 13.58 -16.51 -2.38
CA LEU A 289 14.04 -15.12 -2.36
C LEU A 289 15.55 -15.03 -2.20
N THR A 290 16.15 -15.87 -1.35
CA THR A 290 17.61 -15.93 -1.14
C THR A 290 18.35 -16.32 -2.42
N MET A 291 17.85 -17.31 -3.17
CA MET A 291 18.44 -17.74 -4.45
C MET A 291 18.31 -16.68 -5.55
N VAL A 292 17.18 -15.97 -5.58
CA VAL A 292 16.85 -15.01 -6.65
C VAL A 292 17.47 -13.63 -6.41
N LYS A 293 17.64 -13.22 -5.14
CA LYS A 293 18.18 -11.92 -4.74
C LYS A 293 19.49 -11.58 -5.44
N SER A 294 19.64 -10.31 -5.79
CA SER A 294 20.87 -9.74 -6.32
C SER A 294 20.93 -8.24 -5.97
N LYS A 295 22.04 -7.56 -6.30
CA LYS A 295 22.09 -6.08 -6.18
C LYS A 295 21.02 -5.38 -7.04
N ARG A 296 20.67 -5.98 -8.19
CA ARG A 296 19.65 -5.47 -9.13
C ARG A 296 18.22 -5.77 -8.68
N TYR A 297 18.01 -6.85 -7.94
CA TYR A 297 16.68 -7.31 -7.50
C TYR A 297 16.54 -7.19 -5.99
N THR A 298 15.93 -6.09 -5.54
CA THR A 298 15.65 -5.85 -4.12
C THR A 298 14.60 -6.83 -3.59
N ASN A 299 14.63 -7.12 -2.28
CA ASN A 299 13.65 -8.01 -1.64
C ASN A 299 12.21 -7.54 -1.90
N THR A 300 11.93 -6.24 -1.78
CA THR A 300 10.59 -5.69 -2.02
C THR A 300 10.13 -5.86 -3.47
N ARG A 301 11.05 -5.79 -4.45
CA ARG A 301 10.72 -6.07 -5.86
C ARG A 301 10.30 -7.52 -6.03
N LEU A 302 11.10 -8.44 -5.49
CA LEU A 302 10.80 -9.87 -5.56
C LEU A 302 9.49 -10.21 -4.83
N GLN A 303 9.25 -9.65 -3.65
CA GLN A 303 8.00 -9.83 -2.91
C GLN A 303 6.78 -9.39 -3.72
N ARG A 304 6.82 -8.22 -4.38
CA ARG A 304 5.73 -7.77 -5.26
C ARG A 304 5.49 -8.73 -6.43
N ILE A 305 6.56 -9.23 -7.06
CA ILE A 305 6.44 -10.25 -8.13
C ILE A 305 5.68 -11.46 -7.61
N LEU A 306 6.03 -11.99 -6.43
CA LEU A 306 5.34 -13.15 -5.84
C LEU A 306 3.85 -12.88 -5.57
N ILE A 307 3.50 -11.67 -5.11
CA ILE A 307 2.09 -11.29 -4.93
C ILE A 307 1.38 -11.19 -6.28
N HIS A 308 2.00 -10.61 -7.32
CA HIS A 308 1.40 -10.57 -8.65
C HIS A 308 1.22 -11.98 -9.26
N THR A 309 2.18 -12.89 -9.07
CA THR A 309 2.04 -14.32 -9.42
C THR A 309 0.84 -14.94 -8.70
N LEU A 310 0.73 -14.68 -7.40
CA LEU A 310 -0.34 -15.21 -6.57
C LEU A 310 -1.72 -14.73 -7.03
N LEU A 311 -1.84 -13.43 -7.37
CA LEU A 311 -3.09 -12.80 -7.79
C LEU A 311 -3.39 -12.92 -9.29
N GLY A 312 -2.45 -13.37 -10.11
CA GLY A 312 -2.61 -13.46 -11.56
C GLY A 312 -2.74 -12.09 -12.23
N ILE A 313 -1.99 -11.10 -11.74
CA ILE A 313 -1.97 -9.73 -12.29
C ILE A 313 -0.75 -9.60 -13.20
N SER A 314 -0.96 -9.39 -14.50
CA SER A 314 0.11 -9.19 -15.49
C SER A 314 0.48 -7.72 -15.66
N GLN A 315 1.65 -7.46 -16.24
CA GLN A 315 2.13 -6.12 -16.58
C GLN A 315 1.17 -5.40 -17.54
N ASN A 316 0.58 -6.12 -18.50
CA ASN A 316 -0.38 -5.55 -19.45
C ASN A 316 -1.64 -5.01 -18.75
N VAL A 317 -2.14 -5.75 -17.75
CA VAL A 317 -3.28 -5.31 -16.93
C VAL A 317 -2.92 -4.05 -16.14
N LEU A 318 -1.71 -3.99 -15.56
CA LEU A 318 -1.27 -2.80 -14.84
C LEU A 318 -1.12 -1.59 -15.77
N ASN A 319 -0.58 -1.78 -16.97
CA ASN A 319 -0.44 -0.73 -17.97
C ASN A 319 -1.79 -0.15 -18.41
N GLU A 320 -2.83 -1.00 -18.55
CA GLU A 320 -4.20 -0.58 -18.83
C GLU A 320 -4.73 0.34 -17.72
N PHE A 321 -4.57 -0.07 -16.45
CA PHE A 321 -5.04 0.72 -15.31
C PHE A 321 -4.16 1.95 -15.00
N ASP A 322 -2.91 1.99 -15.46
CA ASP A 322 -2.08 3.19 -15.38
C ASP A 322 -2.66 4.33 -16.23
N GLN A 323 -3.29 4.01 -17.36
CA GLN A 323 -3.96 4.99 -18.22
C GLN A 323 -5.22 5.53 -17.54
N THR A 324 -6.10 4.67 -17.04
CA THR A 324 -7.40 5.06 -16.49
C THR A 324 -7.36 5.57 -15.06
N GLY A 325 -6.48 5.00 -14.23
CA GLY A 325 -6.42 5.26 -12.79
C GLY A 325 -7.50 4.50 -12.02
N PRO A 326 -7.68 4.83 -10.73
CA PRO A 326 -8.77 4.26 -9.93
C PRO A 326 -10.13 4.52 -10.59
N LEU A 327 -10.94 3.48 -10.70
CA LEU A 327 -12.26 3.53 -11.37
C LEU A 327 -13.44 3.57 -10.40
N TYR A 328 -13.17 3.57 -9.10
CA TYR A 328 -14.16 3.66 -8.03
C TYR A 328 -13.51 4.17 -6.74
N ALA A 329 -14.35 4.67 -5.83
CA ALA A 329 -13.97 4.94 -4.45
C ALA A 329 -14.71 3.96 -3.52
N ARG A 330 -14.00 2.92 -3.05
CA ARG A 330 -14.61 1.86 -2.25
C ARG A 330 -14.47 2.14 -0.75
N VAL A 331 -15.59 2.20 -0.04
CA VAL A 331 -15.65 2.51 1.39
C VAL A 331 -15.34 1.27 2.23
N LEU A 332 -14.44 1.39 3.19
CA LEU A 332 -14.10 0.32 4.15
C LEU A 332 -14.59 0.61 5.57
N ALA A 333 -14.50 1.88 6.00
CA ALA A 333 -14.99 2.33 7.30
C ALA A 333 -15.27 3.83 7.29
N PHE A 334 -16.18 4.32 8.14
CA PHE A 334 -16.44 5.74 8.32
C PHE A 334 -17.08 6.04 9.69
N ASN A 335 -16.93 7.27 10.18
CA ASN A 335 -17.69 7.78 11.33
C ASN A 335 -18.81 8.75 10.88
N ASP A 336 -19.45 9.46 11.80
CA ASP A 336 -20.45 10.50 11.49
C ASP A 336 -19.96 11.61 10.56
N ARG A 337 -18.73 12.09 10.76
CA ARG A 337 -18.11 13.06 9.85
C ARG A 337 -17.85 12.42 8.49
N GLY A 338 -17.37 11.17 8.47
CA GLY A 338 -17.23 10.33 7.29
C GLY A 338 -18.53 10.19 6.49
N ARG A 339 -19.63 9.95 7.19
CA ARG A 339 -20.98 9.87 6.61
C ARG A 339 -21.39 11.20 5.99
N ALA A 340 -21.10 12.33 6.65
CA ALA A 340 -21.39 13.66 6.11
C ALA A 340 -20.59 13.94 4.83
N ILE A 341 -19.27 13.68 4.83
CA ILE A 341 -18.43 13.91 3.65
C ILE A 341 -18.77 12.97 2.48
N LEU A 342 -19.17 11.73 2.76
CA LEU A 342 -19.61 10.77 1.74
C LEU A 342 -20.83 11.28 0.96
N LYS A 343 -21.77 11.99 1.60
CA LYS A 343 -22.91 12.62 0.91
C LYS A 343 -22.44 13.67 -0.09
N GLU A 344 -21.41 14.44 0.26
CA GLU A 344 -20.83 15.45 -0.63
C GLU A 344 -20.04 14.83 -1.78
N PHE A 345 -19.35 13.72 -1.55
CA PHE A 345 -18.68 12.99 -2.63
C PHE A 345 -19.66 12.32 -3.59
N ASN A 346 -20.79 11.80 -3.12
CA ASN A 346 -21.81 11.25 -4.03
C ASN A 346 -22.33 12.29 -5.03
N LYS A 347 -22.28 13.59 -4.71
CA LYS A 347 -22.69 14.67 -5.61
C LYS A 347 -21.59 15.12 -6.56
N ASN A 348 -20.33 15.10 -6.12
CA ASN A 348 -19.21 15.78 -6.79
C ASN A 348 -18.13 14.83 -7.35
N SER A 349 -18.12 13.57 -6.95
CA SER A 349 -17.10 12.59 -7.34
C SER A 349 -17.25 12.21 -8.80
N ALA A 350 -16.13 12.16 -9.52
CA ALA A 350 -16.06 11.60 -10.87
C ALA A 350 -16.09 10.06 -10.86
N LEU A 351 -15.91 9.44 -9.68
CA LEU A 351 -15.93 7.99 -9.50
C LEU A 351 -17.17 7.52 -8.76
N PRO A 352 -17.72 6.35 -9.11
CA PRO A 352 -18.76 5.71 -8.31
C PRO A 352 -18.23 5.35 -6.92
N ILE A 353 -19.04 5.63 -5.90
CA ILE A 353 -18.74 5.25 -4.52
C ILE A 353 -19.30 3.84 -4.26
N ILE A 354 -18.44 2.90 -3.93
CA ILE A 354 -18.82 1.52 -3.65
C ILE A 354 -18.93 1.32 -2.14
N THR A 355 -20.15 1.18 -1.64
CA THR A 355 -20.45 0.74 -0.26
C THR A 355 -20.84 -0.73 -0.21
N LYS A 356 -21.63 -1.19 -1.18
CA LYS A 356 -22.05 -2.59 -1.32
C LYS A 356 -21.51 -3.17 -2.61
N THR A 357 -20.47 -4.00 -2.51
CA THR A 357 -19.79 -4.63 -3.65
C THR A 357 -20.77 -5.32 -4.61
N THR A 358 -21.79 -5.99 -4.08
CA THR A 358 -22.76 -6.76 -4.88
C THR A 358 -23.65 -5.92 -5.80
N GLN A 359 -23.69 -4.60 -5.63
CA GLN A 359 -24.37 -3.70 -6.58
C GLN A 359 -23.58 -3.53 -7.89
N PHE A 360 -22.26 -3.74 -7.85
CA PHE A 360 -21.36 -3.51 -8.99
C PHE A 360 -20.76 -4.81 -9.54
N LEU A 361 -20.55 -5.80 -8.65
CA LEU A 361 -19.97 -7.10 -9.00
C LEU A 361 -20.49 -8.19 -8.04
N SER A 362 -20.97 -9.31 -8.59
CA SER A 362 -21.34 -10.50 -7.81
C SER A 362 -20.23 -11.56 -7.86
N SER A 363 -20.23 -12.48 -6.88
CA SER A 363 -19.29 -13.61 -6.83
C SER A 363 -19.34 -14.50 -8.08
N ILE A 364 -20.52 -14.61 -8.71
CA ILE A 364 -20.73 -15.35 -9.96
C ILE A 364 -20.14 -14.57 -11.14
N SER A 365 -20.53 -13.30 -11.29
CA SER A 365 -20.11 -12.46 -12.43
C SER A 365 -18.60 -12.20 -12.44
N ARG A 366 -17.93 -12.22 -11.28
CA ARG A 366 -16.48 -12.00 -11.14
C ARG A 366 -15.62 -12.86 -12.06
N ASN A 367 -16.03 -14.08 -12.34
CA ASN A 367 -15.24 -15.03 -13.13
C ASN A 367 -15.72 -15.13 -14.58
N THR A 368 -16.46 -14.13 -15.07
CA THR A 368 -16.96 -14.08 -16.45
C THR A 368 -16.04 -13.26 -17.35
N ALA A 369 -16.06 -13.53 -18.66
CA ALA A 369 -15.21 -12.83 -19.62
C ALA A 369 -15.63 -11.37 -19.92
N ASN A 370 -16.87 -10.99 -19.60
CA ASN A 370 -17.47 -9.71 -20.04
C ASN A 370 -17.47 -8.63 -18.94
N LEU A 371 -16.37 -8.48 -18.20
CA LEU A 371 -16.25 -7.41 -17.21
C LEU A 371 -15.86 -6.09 -17.88
N ASN A 372 -16.56 -5.00 -17.55
CA ASN A 372 -16.07 -3.67 -17.88
C ASN A 372 -14.82 -3.32 -17.05
N ALA A 373 -14.11 -2.24 -17.41
CA ALA A 373 -12.84 -1.88 -16.76
C ALA A 373 -12.96 -1.72 -15.22
N MET A 374 -14.05 -1.13 -14.73
CA MET A 374 -14.29 -0.97 -13.29
C MET A 374 -14.50 -2.32 -12.60
N GLN A 375 -15.33 -3.18 -13.20
CA GLN A 375 -15.60 -4.52 -12.68
C GLN A 375 -14.36 -5.41 -12.72
N LYS A 376 -13.52 -5.28 -13.75
CA LYS A 376 -12.22 -5.96 -13.87
C LYS A 376 -11.23 -5.50 -12.79
N MET A 377 -11.18 -4.22 -12.49
CA MET A 377 -10.36 -3.72 -11.37
C MET A 377 -10.87 -4.26 -10.03
N LEU A 378 -12.20 -4.20 -9.81
CA LEU A 378 -12.84 -4.70 -8.60
C LEU A 378 -12.70 -6.22 -8.44
N SER A 379 -12.67 -6.99 -9.54
CA SER A 379 -12.46 -8.43 -9.49
C SER A 379 -11.08 -8.75 -8.89
N TYR A 380 -10.03 -8.01 -9.24
CA TYR A 380 -8.71 -8.19 -8.62
C TYR A 380 -8.71 -7.91 -7.11
N ASP A 381 -9.39 -6.87 -6.65
CA ASP A 381 -9.50 -6.56 -5.21
C ASP A 381 -10.22 -7.67 -4.43
N THR A 382 -11.29 -8.23 -5.01
CA THR A 382 -12.03 -9.31 -4.35
C THR A 382 -11.28 -10.64 -4.40
N VAL A 383 -10.55 -10.94 -5.48
CA VAL A 383 -9.65 -12.11 -5.54
C VAL A 383 -8.52 -11.97 -4.53
N ALA A 384 -7.93 -10.77 -4.40
CA ALA A 384 -6.90 -10.49 -3.43
C ALA A 384 -7.38 -10.79 -2.00
N THR A 385 -8.61 -10.40 -1.66
CA THR A 385 -9.19 -10.71 -0.36
C THR A 385 -9.43 -12.21 -0.16
N ASP A 386 -9.93 -12.92 -1.17
CA ASP A 386 -10.15 -14.37 -1.08
C ASP A 386 -8.85 -15.15 -0.89
N VAL A 387 -7.79 -14.74 -1.59
CA VAL A 387 -6.47 -15.34 -1.43
C VAL A 387 -5.86 -14.98 -0.07
N TYR A 388 -6.01 -13.73 0.37
CA TYR A 388 -5.57 -13.30 1.70
C TYR A 388 -6.22 -14.13 2.81
N ALA A 389 -7.51 -14.47 2.70
CA ALA A 389 -8.22 -15.26 3.70
C ALA A 389 -7.53 -16.61 4.00
N LEU A 390 -6.87 -17.21 3.01
CA LEU A 390 -6.10 -18.46 3.18
C LEU A 390 -4.86 -18.30 4.08
N SER A 391 -4.41 -17.07 4.32
CA SER A 391 -3.31 -16.75 5.24
C SER A 391 -3.73 -16.63 6.71
N LEU A 392 -5.03 -16.66 7.01
CA LEU A 392 -5.55 -16.49 8.37
C LEU A 392 -5.42 -17.78 9.21
N PRO A 393 -5.40 -17.69 10.56
CA PRO A 393 -5.13 -18.83 11.44
C PRO A 393 -6.03 -20.06 11.24
N GLY A 394 -7.31 -19.92 10.89
CA GLY A 394 -8.17 -21.07 10.60
C GLY A 394 -9.63 -20.73 10.30
N SER A 395 -10.48 -21.76 10.19
CA SER A 395 -11.93 -21.63 10.01
C SER A 395 -12.56 -20.83 11.17
N PRO A 396 -13.62 -20.02 10.93
CA PRO A 396 -14.31 -19.80 9.65
C PRO A 396 -13.61 -18.79 8.73
N TRP A 397 -12.49 -18.22 9.15
CA TRP A 397 -11.90 -17.06 8.50
C TRP A 397 -11.21 -17.36 7.17
N THR A 398 -10.84 -18.61 6.90
CA THR A 398 -10.27 -19.02 5.61
C THR A 398 -11.28 -19.14 4.47
N ARG A 399 -12.58 -18.93 4.73
CA ARG A 399 -13.63 -18.95 3.69
C ARG A 399 -13.53 -17.72 2.78
N GLY A 400 -13.55 -17.91 1.46
CA GLY A 400 -13.61 -16.79 0.49
C GLY A 400 -14.99 -16.14 0.39
N GLY A 401 -15.07 -14.98 -0.25
CA GLY A 401 -16.27 -14.19 -0.53
C GLY A 401 -16.52 -13.04 0.44
N TRP A 402 -15.50 -12.57 1.18
CA TRP A 402 -15.68 -11.55 2.22
C TRP A 402 -16.17 -10.22 1.65
N ASP A 403 -15.66 -9.79 0.49
CA ASP A 403 -16.09 -8.55 -0.15
C ASP A 403 -17.58 -8.48 -0.48
N PHE A 404 -18.24 -9.64 -0.61
CA PHE A 404 -19.67 -9.74 -0.91
C PHE A 404 -20.54 -9.89 0.35
N ARG A 405 -19.92 -10.06 1.52
CA ARG A 405 -20.60 -10.35 2.79
C ARG A 405 -20.26 -9.39 3.92
N THR A 406 -19.22 -8.58 3.76
CA THR A 406 -18.76 -7.62 4.76
C THR A 406 -19.13 -6.21 4.35
N SER A 407 -19.99 -5.58 5.16
CA SER A 407 -20.30 -4.15 5.04
C SER A 407 -19.15 -3.29 5.59
N PRO A 408 -19.03 -2.03 5.14
CA PRO A 408 -18.11 -1.09 5.76
C PRO A 408 -18.41 -0.91 7.25
N TYR A 409 -17.37 -0.73 8.06
CA TYR A 409 -17.53 -0.39 9.48
C TYR A 409 -18.11 1.02 9.64
N TYR A 410 -19.03 1.20 10.59
CA TYR A 410 -19.57 2.52 10.93
C TYR A 410 -19.39 2.78 12.42
N GLU A 411 -18.69 3.87 12.76
CA GLU A 411 -18.61 4.42 14.12
C GLU A 411 -19.67 5.51 14.28
N GLY A 412 -20.64 5.28 15.17
CA GLY A 412 -21.77 6.18 15.41
C GLY A 412 -21.59 7.14 16.57
#